data_AF-A0ABD1JIN2-F1
#
_entry.id   AF-A0ABD1JIN2-F1
#
_cell.length_a   1.000
_cell.length_b   1.000
_cell.length_c   1.000
_cell.angle_alpha   90.00
_cell.angle_beta   90.00
_cell.angle_gamma   90.00
#
_symmetry.space_group_name_H-M   'P 1'
#
loop_
_entity.id
_entity.type
_entity.pdbx_description
1 polymer ?
#
loop_
_entity_poly.entity_id
_entity_poly.type
_entity_poly.pdbx_seq_one_letter_code
_entity_poly.pdbx_strand_id
1 'polypeptide(L)'
;MSGRGKGGKGLGKGGAKRHRKVLRDNIQGITKPAIRRLARRGGVKRISGLIYEETRGVLKVFLENVIRDAVTYTEHAKRKTVTAMDVVYALKRQGRTLIKSDIMPDPAKPAPKKGSKKAVTKTAGKGGKKRKRTRKESYAIYVYKVLKQVHPDTGISSKAMSIMNSFVNDIFERIAGEASRLAHYNKRSTISSREIQTAVRLLLPGELAKHAVSEGTKAVTKYTSSK
;
A
#
# COMPACT_ATOMS: atom_id res chain seq x y z
N MET A 1 -65.32 -9.76 -14.89
CA MET A 1 -64.57 -9.70 -13.61
C MET A 1 -63.14 -10.13 -13.85
N SER A 2 -62.19 -9.22 -13.66
CA SER A 2 -60.75 -9.41 -13.88
C SER A 2 -60.12 -10.21 -12.74
N GLY A 3 -59.65 -11.43 -13.02
CA GLY A 3 -58.92 -12.28 -12.08
C GLY A 3 -57.48 -11.82 -11.89
N ARG A 4 -57.20 -11.37 -10.67
CA ARG A 4 -55.97 -10.71 -10.18
C ARG A 4 -54.84 -11.74 -9.99
N GLY A 5 -53.65 -11.42 -10.51
CA GLY A 5 -52.49 -12.31 -10.53
C GLY A 5 -51.87 -12.64 -9.16
N LYS A 6 -51.21 -13.81 -9.10
CA LYS A 6 -50.20 -14.13 -8.08
C LYS A 6 -48.83 -14.20 -8.76
N GLY A 7 -48.14 -13.06 -8.80
CA GLY A 7 -46.71 -12.99 -9.12
C GLY A 7 -45.92 -13.67 -8.00
N GLY A 8 -45.23 -14.76 -8.33
CA GLY A 8 -44.38 -15.49 -7.39
C GLY A 8 -43.34 -14.57 -6.75
N LYS A 9 -43.27 -14.61 -5.42
CA LYS A 9 -42.20 -14.00 -4.61
C LYS A 9 -40.86 -14.57 -5.06
N GLY A 10 -40.14 -13.81 -5.88
CA GLY A 10 -38.74 -14.08 -6.19
C GLY A 10 -37.92 -14.02 -4.91
N LEU A 11 -37.55 -15.18 -4.37
CA LEU A 11 -36.56 -15.31 -3.31
C LEU A 11 -35.23 -14.75 -3.86
N GLY A 12 -34.96 -13.49 -3.56
CA GLY A 12 -33.69 -12.86 -3.84
C GLY A 12 -32.58 -13.70 -3.22
N LYS A 13 -31.73 -14.29 -4.06
CA LYS A 13 -30.57 -15.07 -3.64
C LYS A 13 -29.77 -14.22 -2.64
N GLY A 14 -29.81 -14.61 -1.37
CA GLY A 14 -29.05 -13.98 -0.30
C GLY A 14 -27.59 -13.88 -0.73
N GLY A 15 -27.08 -12.65 -0.81
CA GLY A 15 -25.71 -12.38 -1.19
C GLY A 15 -24.78 -13.17 -0.28
N ALA A 16 -23.93 -14.00 -0.88
CA ALA A 16 -22.95 -14.81 -0.15
C ALA A 16 -22.23 -13.92 0.87
N LYS A 17 -22.44 -14.19 2.17
CA LYS A 17 -21.69 -13.55 3.25
C LYS A 17 -20.22 -13.82 2.97
N ARG A 18 -19.49 -12.78 2.56
CA ARG A 18 -18.04 -12.87 2.35
C ARG A 18 -17.42 -13.29 3.68
N HIS A 19 -16.93 -14.52 3.74
CA HIS A 19 -16.16 -15.00 4.88
C HIS A 19 -15.04 -13.98 5.17
N ARG A 20 -15.07 -13.40 6.38
CA ARG A 20 -14.02 -12.50 6.87
C ARG A 20 -12.76 -13.34 7.00
N LYS A 21 -11.88 -13.25 5.99
CA LYS A 21 -10.62 -13.99 5.97
C LYS A 21 -9.80 -13.53 7.18
N VAL A 22 -9.53 -14.44 8.12
CA VAL A 22 -8.69 -14.17 9.28
C VAL A 22 -7.33 -13.70 8.77
N LEU A 23 -7.01 -12.44 9.03
CA LEU A 23 -5.75 -11.85 8.62
C LEU A 23 -4.65 -12.38 9.51
N ARG A 24 -3.90 -13.37 9.04
CA ARG A 24 -2.62 -13.73 9.67
C ARG A 24 -1.62 -12.60 9.45
N ASP A 25 -0.92 -12.24 10.51
CA ASP A 25 0.18 -11.28 10.54
C ASP A 25 1.33 -11.79 9.66
N ASN A 26 1.33 -11.38 8.39
CA ASN A 26 2.45 -11.69 7.50
C ASN A 26 3.13 -10.36 7.20
N ILE A 27 3.99 -9.94 8.13
CA ILE A 27 5.02 -8.91 7.92
C ILE A 27 5.80 -9.16 6.60
N GLN A 28 5.85 -10.43 6.17
CA GLN A 28 6.37 -10.91 4.89
C GLN A 28 5.59 -10.48 3.62
N GLY A 29 4.47 -9.75 3.75
CA GLY A 29 3.72 -9.23 2.59
C GLY A 29 4.57 -8.38 1.65
N ILE A 30 5.61 -7.74 2.21
CA ILE A 30 6.72 -7.17 1.43
C ILE A 30 7.74 -8.28 1.20
N THR A 31 7.78 -8.81 -0.02
CA THR A 31 8.64 -9.96 -0.34
C THR A 31 10.11 -9.53 -0.45
N LYS A 32 11.06 -10.43 -0.11
CA LYS A 32 12.51 -10.17 -0.28
C LYS A 32 12.89 -9.74 -1.71
N PRO A 33 12.28 -10.31 -2.78
CA PRO A 33 12.50 -9.84 -4.15
C PRO A 33 12.04 -8.39 -4.40
N ALA A 34 10.94 -7.95 -3.79
CA ALA A 34 10.45 -6.58 -3.95
C ALA A 34 11.42 -5.57 -3.35
N ILE A 35 11.88 -5.83 -2.12
CA ILE A 35 12.93 -5.05 -1.45
C ILE A 35 14.21 -5.03 -2.28
N ARG A 36 14.62 -6.20 -2.82
CA ARG A 36 15.83 -6.30 -3.64
C ARG A 36 15.73 -5.47 -4.92
N ARG A 37 14.65 -5.59 -5.70
CA ARG A 37 14.47 -4.84 -6.95
C ARG A 37 14.46 -3.33 -6.72
N LEU A 38 13.81 -2.88 -5.65
CA LEU A 38 13.76 -1.46 -5.32
C LEU A 38 15.11 -0.93 -4.83
N ALA A 39 15.81 -1.68 -3.97
CA ALA A 39 17.16 -1.35 -3.58
C ALA A 39 18.11 -1.30 -4.79
N ARG A 40 17.98 -2.22 -5.76
CA ARG A 40 18.75 -2.13 -7.01
C ARG A 40 18.46 -0.86 -7.79
N ARG A 41 17.21 -0.41 -7.84
CA ARG A 41 16.82 0.88 -8.45
C ARG A 41 17.48 2.07 -7.74
N GLY A 42 17.67 1.99 -6.42
CA GLY A 42 18.43 2.97 -5.64
C GLY A 42 19.96 2.87 -5.74
N GLY A 43 20.50 2.04 -6.64
CA GLY A 43 21.95 1.89 -6.86
C GLY A 43 22.67 0.94 -5.90
N VAL A 44 21.92 0.17 -5.09
CA VAL A 44 22.50 -0.67 -4.04
C VAL A 44 23.17 -1.92 -4.61
N LYS A 45 24.47 -2.13 -4.34
CA LYS A 45 25.28 -3.27 -4.84
C LYS A 45 25.14 -4.58 -4.03
N ARG A 46 24.98 -4.54 -2.72
CA ARG A 46 24.71 -5.72 -1.88
C ARG A 46 23.82 -5.32 -0.69
N ILE A 47 22.97 -6.24 -0.25
CA ILE A 47 21.96 -5.99 0.79
C ILE A 47 22.14 -7.05 1.89
N SER A 48 22.40 -6.61 3.12
CA SER A 48 22.42 -7.49 4.29
C SER A 48 21.05 -8.13 4.57
N GLY A 49 21.05 -9.34 5.13
CA GLY A 49 19.82 -10.07 5.47
C GLY A 49 18.92 -9.35 6.49
N LEU A 50 19.51 -8.54 7.37
CA LEU A 50 18.78 -7.83 8.43
C LEU A 50 17.94 -6.65 7.89
N ILE A 51 18.34 -6.09 6.74
CA ILE A 51 17.64 -4.97 6.09
C ILE A 51 16.21 -5.35 5.73
N TYR A 52 15.98 -6.62 5.39
CA TYR A 52 14.66 -7.06 4.98
C TYR A 52 13.62 -6.90 6.09
N GLU A 53 13.99 -7.13 7.35
CA GLU A 53 13.06 -7.01 8.48
C GLU A 53 12.96 -5.58 8.98
N GLU A 54 14.08 -4.86 9.01
CA GLU A 54 14.11 -3.46 9.37
C GLU A 54 13.29 -2.58 8.43
N THR A 55 13.44 -2.79 7.12
CA THR A 55 12.67 -2.05 6.11
C THR A 55 11.17 -2.32 6.25
N ARG A 56 10.79 -3.55 6.63
CA ARG A 56 9.38 -3.89 6.89
C ARG A 56 8.84 -3.19 8.14
N GLY A 57 9.61 -3.17 9.22
CA GLY A 57 9.23 -2.47 10.46
C GLY A 57 9.02 -0.97 10.20
N VAL A 58 9.97 -0.34 9.52
CA VAL A 58 9.89 1.07 9.13
C VAL A 58 8.64 1.34 8.29
N LEU A 59 8.39 0.55 7.24
CA LEU A 59 7.20 0.70 6.38
C LEU A 59 5.88 0.50 7.11
N LYS A 60 5.86 -0.35 8.14
CA LYS A 60 4.68 -0.56 8.98
C LYS A 60 4.28 0.71 9.69
N VAL A 61 5.24 1.37 10.34
CA VAL A 61 5.02 2.62 11.09
C VAL A 61 4.46 3.70 10.17
N PHE A 62 5.04 3.87 8.99
CA PHE A 62 4.53 4.85 8.01
C PHE A 62 3.09 4.60 7.62
N LEU A 63 2.78 3.36 7.25
CA LEU A 63 1.44 3.03 6.82
C LEU A 63 0.45 3.16 7.95
N GLU A 64 0.80 2.76 9.17
CA GLU A 64 -0.06 2.94 10.34
C GLU A 64 -0.36 4.41 10.59
N ASN A 65 0.64 5.29 10.54
CA ASN A 65 0.45 6.71 10.78
C ASN A 65 -0.42 7.37 9.70
N VAL A 66 -0.14 7.12 8.41
CA VAL A 66 -0.96 7.64 7.30
C VAL A 66 -2.38 7.09 7.35
N ILE A 67 -2.55 5.81 7.69
CA ILE A 67 -3.88 5.19 7.79
C ILE A 67 -4.67 5.75 8.96
N ARG A 68 -4.05 5.96 10.14
CA ARG A 68 -4.72 6.58 11.29
C ARG A 68 -5.22 7.97 10.93
N ASP A 69 -4.36 8.81 10.34
CA ASP A 69 -4.73 10.15 9.88
C ASP A 69 -5.87 10.10 8.85
N ALA A 70 -5.78 9.22 7.84
CA ALA A 70 -6.80 9.09 6.80
C ALA A 70 -8.14 8.58 7.36
N VAL A 71 -8.11 7.72 8.37
CA VAL A 71 -9.33 7.23 9.02
C VAL A 71 -9.95 8.32 9.88
N THR A 72 -9.18 9.14 10.58
CA THR A 72 -9.71 10.31 11.32
C THR A 72 -10.50 11.24 10.40
N TYR A 73 -9.99 11.55 9.20
CA TYR A 73 -10.75 12.33 8.21
C TYR A 73 -12.03 11.63 7.73
N THR A 74 -11.99 10.30 7.60
CA THR A 74 -13.12 9.48 7.18
C THR A 74 -14.21 9.42 8.25
N GLU A 75 -13.83 9.29 9.52
CA GLU A 75 -14.70 9.29 10.69
C GLU A 75 -15.36 10.66 10.89
N HIS A 76 -14.58 11.74 10.75
CA HIS A 76 -15.12 13.10 10.82
C HIS A 76 -16.20 13.35 9.74
N ALA A 77 -16.01 12.77 8.55
CA ALA A 77 -16.98 12.84 7.47
C ALA A 77 -18.13 11.80 7.58
N LYS A 78 -18.23 11.06 8.69
CA LYS A 78 -19.24 10.01 8.96
C LYS A 78 -19.30 8.92 7.87
N ARG A 79 -18.17 8.62 7.21
CA ARG A 79 -18.05 7.58 6.17
C ARG A 79 -17.41 6.31 6.75
N LYS A 80 -17.70 5.15 6.15
CA LYS A 80 -17.03 3.87 6.48
C LYS A 80 -15.96 3.45 5.47
N THR A 81 -15.71 4.29 4.46
CA THR A 81 -14.73 4.01 3.39
C THR A 81 -13.78 5.20 3.22
N VAL A 82 -12.48 4.92 3.35
CA VAL A 82 -11.40 5.86 3.07
C VAL A 82 -11.35 6.15 1.57
N THR A 83 -11.52 7.42 1.24
CA THR A 83 -11.46 7.95 -0.13
C THR A 83 -10.06 8.45 -0.47
N ALA A 84 -9.84 8.75 -1.75
CA ALA A 84 -8.56 9.32 -2.20
C ALA A 84 -8.25 10.65 -1.50
N MET A 85 -9.26 11.47 -1.23
CA MET A 85 -9.08 12.77 -0.59
C MET A 85 -8.61 12.62 0.86
N ASP A 86 -9.17 11.67 1.61
CA ASP A 86 -8.77 11.43 3.00
C ASP A 86 -7.29 11.04 3.08
N VAL A 87 -6.80 10.23 2.13
CA VAL A 87 -5.38 9.88 2.02
C VAL A 87 -4.53 11.08 1.62
N VAL A 88 -4.98 11.88 0.65
CA VAL A 88 -4.25 13.08 0.21
C VAL A 88 -4.12 14.10 1.35
N TYR A 89 -5.19 14.30 2.13
CA TYR A 89 -5.15 15.18 3.30
C TYR A 89 -4.24 14.66 4.40
N ALA A 90 -4.28 13.35 4.70
CA ALA A 90 -3.34 12.71 5.61
C ALA A 90 -1.88 12.92 5.19
N LEU A 91 -1.57 12.71 3.91
CA LEU A 91 -0.21 12.90 3.37
C LEU A 91 0.24 14.36 3.42
N LYS A 92 -0.65 15.30 3.09
CA LYS A 92 -0.37 16.74 3.15
C LYS A 92 -0.10 17.20 4.58
N ARG A 93 -0.86 16.70 5.56
CA ARG A 93 -0.66 16.99 6.99
C ARG A 93 0.72 16.55 7.47
N GLN A 94 1.23 15.43 6.98
CA GLN A 94 2.55 14.91 7.37
C GLN A 94 3.74 15.66 6.74
N GLY A 95 3.50 16.81 6.08
CA GLY A 95 4.54 17.56 5.36
C GLY A 95 5.12 16.78 4.18
N ARG A 96 4.50 15.66 3.79
CA ARG A 96 4.93 14.80 2.69
C ARG A 96 4.17 15.20 1.45
N THR A 97 4.66 16.27 0.83
CA THR A 97 4.28 16.65 -0.53
C THR A 97 4.83 15.60 -1.49
N LEU A 98 4.16 14.45 -1.58
CA LEU A 98 4.28 13.56 -2.72
C LEU A 98 3.65 14.24 -3.92
N ILE A 99 4.36 15.21 -4.50
CA ILE A 99 3.94 15.84 -5.74
C ILE A 99 5.15 15.87 -6.65
N LYS A 100 5.42 14.73 -7.26
CA LYS A 100 5.67 14.77 -8.71
C LYS A 100 4.27 14.76 -9.34
N SER A 101 3.81 15.95 -9.71
CA SER A 101 2.76 16.40 -10.66
C SER A 101 1.54 15.53 -11.06
N ASP A 102 1.45 14.23 -10.77
CA ASP A 102 0.56 13.32 -11.50
C ASP A 102 -0.59 12.74 -10.65
N ILE A 103 -0.75 13.21 -9.40
CA ILE A 103 -1.76 12.69 -8.46
C ILE A 103 -2.56 13.81 -7.76
N MET A 104 -2.73 14.94 -8.43
CA MET A 104 -3.85 15.84 -8.10
C MET A 104 -4.98 15.55 -9.07
N PRO A 105 -6.15 15.06 -8.62
CA PRO A 105 -7.34 15.22 -9.44
C PRO A 105 -7.68 16.72 -9.42
N ASP A 106 -7.62 17.36 -10.59
CA ASP A 106 -8.24 18.67 -10.79
C ASP A 106 -9.67 18.67 -10.22
N PRO A 107 -10.12 19.76 -9.58
CA PRO A 107 -11.50 19.87 -9.15
C PRO A 107 -12.41 19.79 -10.38
N ALA A 108 -13.17 18.70 -10.44
CA ALA A 108 -14.35 18.49 -11.27
C ALA A 108 -14.32 19.06 -12.70
N LYS A 109 -13.75 18.31 -13.65
CA LYS A 109 -14.33 18.27 -15.00
C LYS A 109 -15.42 17.19 -15.02
N PRO A 110 -16.67 17.51 -15.43
CA PRO A 110 -17.74 16.51 -15.51
C PRO A 110 -17.32 15.42 -16.49
N ALA A 111 -17.34 14.17 -16.03
CA ALA A 111 -17.03 13.04 -16.89
C ALA A 111 -18.03 13.00 -18.07
N PRO A 112 -17.58 12.88 -19.33
CA PRO A 112 -18.51 12.71 -20.43
C PRO A 112 -19.23 11.38 -20.23
N LYS A 113 -20.57 11.43 -20.17
CA LYS A 113 -21.43 10.25 -20.14
C LYS A 113 -21.13 9.41 -21.37
N LYS A 114 -20.35 8.35 -21.21
CA LYS A 114 -20.06 7.41 -22.30
C LYS A 114 -21.29 6.55 -22.51
N GLY A 115 -22.07 6.94 -23.53
CA GLY A 115 -23.27 6.24 -23.97
C GLY A 115 -23.02 4.75 -24.19
N SER A 116 -24.03 3.97 -23.83
CA SER A 116 -24.17 2.55 -24.09
C SER A 116 -23.97 2.25 -25.58
N LYS A 117 -22.81 1.71 -25.97
CA LYS A 117 -22.66 1.03 -27.26
C LYS A 117 -22.73 -0.48 -27.06
N LYS A 118 -23.68 -1.05 -27.79
CA LYS A 118 -24.17 -2.43 -27.80
C LYS A 118 -23.07 -3.48 -27.82
N ALA A 119 -23.41 -4.62 -27.20
CA ALA A 119 -22.71 -5.88 -27.32
C ALA A 119 -22.60 -6.29 -28.80
N VAL A 120 -21.39 -6.64 -29.23
CA VAL A 120 -21.16 -7.50 -30.39
C VAL A 120 -20.29 -8.64 -29.91
N THR A 121 -20.92 -9.80 -29.79
CA THR A 121 -20.28 -11.10 -29.64
C THR A 121 -19.43 -11.38 -30.88
N LYS A 122 -18.11 -11.56 -30.71
CA LYS A 122 -17.28 -12.26 -31.69
C LYS A 122 -16.51 -13.40 -31.03
N THR A 123 -16.47 -14.46 -31.80
CA THR A 123 -16.26 -15.87 -31.50
C THR A 123 -14.86 -16.17 -30.96
N ALA A 124 -14.75 -17.22 -30.16
CA ALA A 124 -13.53 -17.70 -29.56
C ALA A 124 -12.54 -18.24 -30.62
N GLY A 125 -11.36 -17.63 -30.70
CA GLY A 125 -10.19 -18.21 -31.36
C GLY A 125 -9.29 -18.90 -30.35
N LYS A 126 -9.14 -20.22 -30.48
CA LYS A 126 -8.09 -21.02 -29.84
C LYS A 126 -6.72 -20.55 -30.33
N GLY A 127 -5.77 -20.33 -29.42
CA GLY A 127 -4.36 -20.21 -29.79
C GLY A 127 -3.55 -19.30 -28.88
N GLY A 128 -2.64 -19.90 -28.09
CA GLY A 128 -1.57 -19.19 -27.40
C GLY A 128 -1.69 -19.19 -25.88
N LYS A 129 -0.74 -19.86 -25.20
CA LYS A 129 -0.49 -19.69 -23.75
C LYS A 129 -0.51 -18.20 -23.43
N LYS A 130 -1.54 -17.72 -22.73
CA LYS A 130 -1.57 -16.36 -22.19
C LYS A 130 -0.28 -16.16 -21.41
N ARG A 131 0.64 -15.35 -21.94
CA ARG A 131 1.83 -14.86 -21.22
C ARG A 131 1.35 -14.48 -19.83
N LYS A 132 1.84 -15.19 -18.82
CA LYS A 132 1.43 -15.04 -17.42
C LYS A 132 1.60 -13.56 -17.09
N ARG A 133 0.48 -12.83 -17.02
CA ARG A 133 0.49 -11.37 -16.84
C ARG A 133 1.33 -11.12 -15.58
N THR A 134 2.48 -10.47 -15.74
CA THR A 134 3.39 -10.18 -14.63
C THR A 134 2.55 -9.45 -13.60
N ARG A 135 2.31 -10.10 -12.46
CA ARG A 135 1.45 -9.57 -11.41
C ARG A 135 2.01 -8.21 -11.03
N LYS A 136 1.29 -7.12 -11.32
CA LYS A 136 1.66 -5.78 -10.86
C LYS A 136 1.88 -5.89 -9.35
N GLU A 137 3.12 -5.68 -8.95
CA GLU A 137 3.50 -5.77 -7.55
C GLU A 137 2.79 -4.66 -6.83
N SER A 138 1.96 -5.03 -5.86
CA SER A 138 1.14 -4.09 -5.15
C SER A 138 1.25 -4.35 -3.66
N TYR A 139 1.50 -3.27 -2.93
CA TYR A 139 1.42 -3.22 -1.48
C TYR A 139 -0.03 -3.26 -0.98
N ALA A 140 -1.03 -3.40 -1.87
CA ALA A 140 -2.44 -3.35 -1.51
C ALA A 140 -2.83 -4.39 -0.45
N ILE A 141 -2.24 -5.59 -0.48
CA ILE A 141 -2.47 -6.59 0.57
C ILE A 141 -1.97 -6.04 1.90
N TYR A 142 -0.78 -5.45 1.92
CA TYR A 142 -0.16 -4.93 3.13
C TYR A 142 -0.92 -3.72 3.69
N VAL A 143 -1.28 -2.77 2.84
CA VAL A 143 -2.12 -1.61 3.19
C VAL A 143 -3.47 -2.08 3.76
N TYR A 144 -4.10 -3.08 3.14
CA TYR A 144 -5.34 -3.65 3.65
C TYR A 144 -5.16 -4.33 5.01
N LYS A 145 -4.01 -4.98 5.25
CA LYS A 145 -3.73 -5.59 6.55
C LYS A 145 -3.55 -4.58 7.65
N VAL A 146 -2.73 -3.57 7.42
CA VAL A 146 -2.51 -2.48 8.37
C VAL A 146 -3.84 -1.76 8.64
N LEU A 147 -4.63 -1.48 7.61
CA LEU A 147 -5.96 -0.88 7.78
C LEU A 147 -6.86 -1.69 8.69
N LYS A 148 -6.91 -3.02 8.51
CA LYS A 148 -7.74 -3.89 9.35
C LYS A 148 -7.21 -4.10 10.76
N GLN A 149 -5.93 -3.87 11.00
CA GLN A 149 -5.34 -3.86 12.35
C GLN A 149 -5.74 -2.59 13.11
N VAL A 150 -5.76 -1.44 12.44
CA VAL A 150 -6.11 -0.16 13.08
C VAL A 150 -7.63 0.03 13.15
N HIS A 151 -8.37 -0.26 12.07
CA HIS A 151 -9.82 -0.13 12.00
C HIS A 151 -10.48 -1.31 11.24
N PRO A 152 -10.96 -2.35 11.98
CA PRO A 152 -11.55 -3.56 11.40
C PRO A 152 -12.76 -3.32 10.49
N ASP A 153 -13.54 -2.27 10.74
CA ASP A 153 -14.81 -2.01 10.06
C ASP A 153 -14.70 -1.01 8.90
N THR A 154 -13.52 -0.41 8.71
CA THR A 154 -13.27 0.60 7.68
C THR A 154 -12.79 -0.03 6.38
N GLY A 155 -13.37 0.38 5.25
CA GLY A 155 -12.94 0.03 3.90
C GLY A 155 -11.99 1.07 3.29
N ILE A 156 -11.32 0.72 2.20
CA ILE A 156 -10.49 1.66 1.42
C ILE A 156 -10.87 1.57 -0.06
N SER A 157 -11.07 2.72 -0.70
CA SER A 157 -11.38 2.80 -2.13
C SER A 157 -10.18 2.37 -2.99
N SER A 158 -10.44 1.90 -4.21
CA SER A 158 -9.37 1.51 -5.16
C SER A 158 -8.46 2.68 -5.53
N LYS A 159 -9.02 3.89 -5.65
CA LYS A 159 -8.25 5.12 -5.92
C LYS A 159 -7.34 5.47 -4.74
N ALA A 160 -7.85 5.42 -3.51
CA ALA A 160 -7.04 5.59 -2.29
C ALA A 160 -5.93 4.53 -2.21
N MET A 161 -6.25 3.27 -2.52
CA MET A 161 -5.27 2.18 -2.53
C MET A 161 -4.14 2.42 -3.52
N SER A 162 -4.43 2.99 -4.71
CA SER A 162 -3.41 3.33 -5.69
C SER A 162 -2.46 4.43 -5.20
N ILE A 163 -3.01 5.43 -4.49
CA ILE A 163 -2.22 6.51 -3.89
C ILE A 163 -1.31 5.92 -2.80
N MET A 164 -1.86 5.10 -1.91
CA MET A 164 -1.09 4.41 -0.86
C MET A 164 0.03 3.53 -1.43
N ASN A 165 -0.24 2.79 -2.51
CA ASN A 165 0.76 1.98 -3.19
C ASN A 165 1.90 2.83 -3.78
N SER A 166 1.57 3.99 -4.34
CA SER A 166 2.56 4.91 -4.90
C SER A 166 3.38 5.57 -3.78
N PHE A 167 2.73 5.94 -2.67
CA PHE A 167 3.37 6.48 -1.48
C PHE A 167 4.42 5.51 -0.91
N VAL A 168 4.07 4.24 -0.75
CA VAL A 168 5.02 3.23 -0.26
C VAL A 168 6.25 3.10 -1.17
N ASN A 169 6.06 3.15 -2.49
CA ASN A 169 7.19 3.06 -3.43
C ASN A 169 8.12 4.28 -3.31
N ASP A 170 7.58 5.49 -3.23
CA ASP A 170 8.40 6.70 -3.11
C ASP A 170 9.20 6.72 -1.81
N ILE A 171 8.58 6.39 -0.67
CA ILE A 171 9.30 6.31 0.61
C ILE A 171 10.42 5.28 0.54
N PHE A 172 10.15 4.14 -0.09
CA PHE A 172 11.15 3.10 -0.27
C PHE A 172 12.33 3.58 -1.13
N GLU A 173 12.04 4.23 -2.26
CA GLU A 173 13.07 4.74 -3.16
C GLU A 173 13.93 5.81 -2.48
N ARG A 174 13.32 6.69 -1.68
CA ARG A 174 14.05 7.68 -0.88
C ARG A 174 14.97 7.01 0.15
N ILE A 175 14.47 6.06 0.94
CA ILE A 175 15.29 5.34 1.93
C ILE A 175 16.43 4.58 1.25
N ALA A 176 16.15 3.87 0.16
CA ALA A 176 17.16 3.12 -0.57
C ALA A 176 18.23 4.03 -1.18
N GLY A 177 17.83 5.16 -1.77
CA GLY A 177 18.75 6.14 -2.32
C GLY A 177 19.64 6.78 -1.27
N GLU A 178 19.08 7.17 -0.12
CA GLU A 178 19.85 7.74 0.99
C GLU A 178 20.80 6.71 1.61
N ALA A 179 20.33 5.49 1.84
CA ALA A 179 21.17 4.41 2.37
C ALA A 179 22.30 4.02 1.40
N SER A 180 22.04 4.12 0.09
CA SER A 180 23.07 3.95 -0.95
C SER A 180 24.13 5.04 -0.87
N ARG A 181 23.74 6.32 -0.78
CA ARG A 181 24.69 7.43 -0.59
C ARG A 181 25.53 7.24 0.67
N LEU A 182 24.91 6.87 1.79
CA LEU A 182 25.61 6.60 3.04
C LEU A 182 26.62 5.45 2.92
N ALA A 183 26.27 4.37 2.22
CA ALA A 183 27.19 3.27 1.96
C ALA A 183 28.37 3.72 1.09
N HIS A 184 28.12 4.57 0.08
CA HIS A 184 29.15 5.15 -0.77
C HIS A 184 30.10 6.08 0.00
N TYR A 185 29.59 6.94 0.88
CA TYR A 185 30.42 7.77 1.76
C TYR A 185 31.34 6.93 2.64
N ASN A 186 30.84 5.81 3.15
CA ASN A 186 31.61 4.86 3.97
C ASN A 186 32.49 3.90 3.14
N LYS A 187 32.58 4.09 1.81
CA LYS A 187 33.31 3.21 0.87
C LYS A 187 32.88 1.73 0.95
N ARG A 188 31.63 1.47 1.31
CA ARG A 188 31.06 0.11 1.41
C ARG A 188 30.22 -0.21 0.18
N SER A 189 30.37 -1.43 -0.34
CA SER A 189 29.52 -1.95 -1.44
C SER A 189 28.27 -2.69 -0.96
N THR A 190 28.08 -2.76 0.36
CA THR A 190 26.99 -3.48 1.02
C THR A 190 26.26 -2.52 1.95
N ILE A 191 24.95 -2.40 1.80
CA ILE A 191 24.12 -1.71 2.78
C ILE A 191 23.89 -2.67 3.95
N SER A 192 24.04 -2.12 5.16
CA SER A 192 23.73 -2.74 6.45
C SER A 192 22.53 -2.03 7.11
N SER A 193 22.10 -2.57 8.24
CA SER A 193 21.05 -1.94 9.05
C SER A 193 21.39 -0.51 9.48
N ARG A 194 22.68 -0.20 9.68
CA ARG A 194 23.13 1.13 10.11
C ARG A 194 22.82 2.20 9.06
N GLU A 195 23.08 1.94 7.79
CA GLU A 195 22.76 2.91 6.73
C GLU A 195 21.25 3.11 6.59
N ILE A 196 20.43 2.08 6.81
CA ILE A 196 18.97 2.19 6.81
C ILE A 196 18.47 3.02 7.99
N GLN A 197 18.94 2.75 9.21
CA GLN A 197 18.56 3.56 10.39
C GLN A 197 18.93 5.02 10.22
N THR A 198 20.12 5.29 9.69
CA THR A 198 20.59 6.65 9.44
C THR A 198 19.75 7.31 8.34
N ALA A 199 19.48 6.62 7.23
CA ALA A 199 18.60 7.10 6.17
C ALA A 199 17.19 7.44 6.69
N VAL A 200 16.64 6.62 7.57
CA VAL A 200 15.34 6.85 8.22
C VAL A 200 15.39 8.09 9.11
N ARG A 201 16.47 8.30 9.88
CA ARG A 201 16.63 9.53 10.68
C ARG A 201 16.76 10.78 9.83
N LEU A 202 17.38 10.69 8.66
CA LEU A 202 17.53 11.82 7.74
C LEU A 202 16.22 12.16 7.01
N LEU A 203 15.43 11.14 6.66
CA LEU A 203 14.20 11.33 5.88
C LEU A 203 12.99 11.70 6.76
N LEU A 204 13.05 11.44 8.07
CA LEU A 204 11.91 11.55 8.97
C LEU A 204 12.08 12.60 10.05
N PRO A 205 11.05 13.43 10.29
CA PRO A 205 11.12 14.43 11.35
C PRO A 205 10.92 13.79 12.73
N GLY A 206 11.69 14.27 13.70
CA GLY A 206 11.43 14.15 15.15
C GLY A 206 10.99 12.77 15.63
N GLU A 207 9.79 12.71 16.20
CA GLU A 207 9.22 11.50 16.81
C GLU A 207 8.99 10.36 15.81
N LEU A 208 8.71 10.69 14.54
CA LEU A 208 8.50 9.69 13.50
C LEU A 208 9.78 8.91 13.22
N ALA A 209 10.93 9.59 13.23
CA ALA A 209 12.23 8.93 13.11
C ALA A 209 12.51 8.01 14.29
N LYS A 210 12.26 8.49 15.53
CA LYS A 210 12.48 7.71 16.75
C LYS A 210 11.64 6.43 16.74
N HIS A 211 10.35 6.55 16.43
CA HIS A 211 9.43 5.43 16.38
C HIS A 211 9.80 4.43 15.26
N ALA A 212 10.10 4.92 14.05
CA ALA A 212 10.50 4.08 12.93
C ALA A 212 11.80 3.30 13.21
N VAL A 213 12.80 3.93 13.84
CA VAL A 213 14.06 3.27 14.20
C VAL A 213 13.86 2.26 15.33
N SER A 214 13.04 2.58 16.33
CA SER A 214 12.69 1.65 17.41
C SER A 214 12.00 0.39 16.87
N GLU A 215 10.98 0.55 16.01
CA GLU A 215 10.29 -0.59 15.40
C GLU A 215 11.19 -1.38 14.45
N GLY A 216 12.08 -0.72 13.71
CA GLY A 216 13.11 -1.38 12.90
C GLY A 216 14.03 -2.26 13.74
N THR A 217 14.51 -1.75 14.88
CA THR A 217 15.41 -2.46 15.80
C THR A 217 14.72 -3.65 16.45
N LYS A 218 13.45 -3.49 16.87
CA LYS A 218 12.61 -4.59 17.38
C LYS A 218 12.42 -5.69 16.34
N ALA A 219 12.16 -5.32 15.08
CA ALA A 219 11.99 -6.29 14.00
C ALA A 219 13.28 -7.08 13.74
N VAL A 220 14.44 -6.43 13.79
CA VAL A 220 15.76 -7.08 13.68
C VAL A 220 15.99 -8.06 14.83
N THR A 221 15.74 -7.62 16.07
CA THR A 221 15.91 -8.46 17.27
C THR A 221 15.02 -9.70 17.20
N LYS A 222 13.75 -9.54 16.85
CA LYS A 222 12.82 -10.65 16.66
C LYS A 222 13.30 -11.63 15.59
N TYR A 223 13.86 -11.14 14.50
CA TYR A 223 14.41 -11.97 13.43
C TYR A 223 15.60 -12.80 13.89
N THR A 224 16.53 -12.19 14.63
CA THR A 224 17.69 -12.89 15.17
C THR A 224 17.31 -13.93 16.22
N SER A 225 16.28 -13.68 17.04
CA SER A 225 15.79 -14.63 18.05
C SER A 225 14.97 -15.79 17.48
N SER A 226 14.42 -15.62 16.27
CA SER A 226 13.58 -16.63 15.59
C SER A 226 14.36 -17.58 14.67
N LYS A 227 15.69 -17.46 14.65
CA LYS A 227 16.59 -18.27 13.84
C LYS A 227 17.27 -19.31 14.72
#